data_AF-A0A534H9K3-F1
#
_entry.id   AF-A0A534H9K3-F1
#
_cell.length_a   1.000
_cell.length_b   1.000
_cell.length_c   1.000
_cell.angle_alpha   90.00
_cell.angle_beta   90.00
_cell.angle_gamma   90.00
#
_symmetry.space_group_name_H-M   'P 1'
#
loop_
_entity.id
_entity.type
_entity.pdbx_description
1 polymer ?
#
loop_
_entity_poly.entity_id
_entity_poly.type
_entity_poly.pdbx_seq_one_letter_code
_entity_poly.pdbx_strand_id
1 'polypeptide(L)'
;MRVALRRIGNSLGVLLPKATLDAWGLGEGDALELTERGLRPPARGGFSHQELDELRRSIAVAIIRRFTPREIRAQILANLRRWKRQGVWGAAYEEWRDIAAGEDDGELFEAMIGRDEQAIRLRQSAPFVGLLSKEEVRRLNEEAAG
;
A
#
# COMPACT_ATOMS: atom_id res chain seq x y z
N MET A 1 9.71 -27.83 13.71
CA MET A 1 8.79 -28.99 13.85
C MET A 1 8.97 -29.89 12.64
N ARG A 2 8.97 -31.22 12.79
CA ARG A 2 9.03 -32.17 11.67
C ARG A 2 7.62 -32.66 11.36
N VAL A 3 7.21 -32.60 10.09
CA VAL A 3 5.94 -33.15 9.61
C VAL A 3 6.22 -34.38 8.75
N ALA A 4 5.43 -35.43 8.91
CA ALA A 4 5.59 -36.67 8.16
C ALA A 4 4.76 -36.63 6.87
N LEU A 5 5.33 -37.16 5.79
CA LEU A 5 4.58 -37.48 4.58
C LEU A 5 3.73 -38.72 4.84
N ARG A 6 2.45 -38.68 4.44
CA ARG A 6 1.52 -39.79 4.54
C ARG A 6 0.77 -39.97 3.24
N ARG A 7 0.38 -41.21 2.95
CA ARG A 7 -0.48 -41.52 1.81
C ARG A 7 -1.89 -40.99 2.05
N ILE A 8 -2.41 -40.23 1.09
CA ILE A 8 -3.79 -39.73 1.04
C ILE A 8 -4.33 -40.10 -0.34
N GLY A 9 -5.18 -41.12 -0.41
CA GLY A 9 -5.64 -41.69 -1.68
C GLY A 9 -4.48 -42.16 -2.56
N ASN A 10 -4.35 -41.53 -3.73
CA ASN A 10 -3.29 -41.79 -4.72
C ASN A 10 -2.11 -40.80 -4.65
N SER A 11 -2.03 -39.99 -3.59
CA SER A 11 -1.00 -38.96 -3.43
C SER A 11 -0.32 -39.05 -2.06
N LEU A 12 0.77 -38.30 -1.89
CA LEU A 12 1.41 -38.05 -0.60
C LEU A 12 1.02 -36.66 -0.11
N GLY A 13 0.59 -36.56 1.14
CA GLY A 13 0.28 -35.30 1.81
C GLY A 13 1.10 -35.13 3.09
N VAL A 14 1.16 -33.89 3.57
CA VAL A 14 1.70 -33.55 4.89
C VAL A 14 0.55 -33.16 5.81
N LEU A 15 0.61 -33.58 7.07
CA LEU A 15 -0.36 -33.17 8.08
C LEU A 15 0.21 -32.01 8.90
N LEU A 16 -0.51 -30.89 8.89
CA LEU A 16 -0.19 -29.72 9.70
C LEU A 16 -1.08 -29.72 10.96
N PRO A 17 -0.54 -29.35 12.14
CA PRO A 17 -1.34 -29.20 13.35
C PRO A 17 -2.46 -28.17 13.14
N LYS A 18 -3.67 -28.49 13.61
CA LYS A 18 -4.83 -27.59 13.50
C LYS A 18 -4.54 -26.20 14.09
N ALA A 19 -3.88 -26.13 15.24
CA ALA A 19 -3.48 -24.86 15.86
C ALA A 19 -2.58 -23.98 14.97
N THR A 20 -1.76 -24.57 14.09
CA THR A 20 -0.96 -23.82 13.11
C THR A 20 -1.84 -23.24 12.01
N LEU A 21 -2.81 -24.02 11.52
CA LEU A 21 -3.78 -23.55 10.52
C LEU A 21 -4.69 -22.45 11.09
N ASP A 22 -5.17 -22.62 12.33
CA ASP A 22 -5.97 -21.63 13.05
C ASP A 22 -5.22 -20.30 13.23
N ALA A 23 -3.92 -20.37 13.59
CA ALA A 23 -3.08 -19.17 13.71
C ALA A 23 -2.85 -18.45 12.37
N TRP A 24 -2.81 -19.22 11.27
CA TRP A 24 -2.75 -18.66 9.91
C TRP A 24 -4.11 -18.16 9.41
N GLY A 25 -5.21 -18.63 10.02
CA GLY A 25 -6.58 -18.31 9.62
C GLY A 25 -7.04 -19.13 8.41
N LEU A 26 -6.56 -20.37 8.28
CA LEU A 26 -6.88 -21.27 7.16
C LEU A 26 -7.81 -22.39 7.62
N GLY A 27 -8.80 -22.70 6.78
CA GLY A 27 -9.78 -23.78 6.95
C GLY A 27 -9.67 -24.86 5.87
N GLU A 28 -10.62 -25.79 5.91
CA GLU A 28 -10.77 -26.82 4.88
C GLU A 28 -11.18 -26.16 3.55
N GLY A 29 -10.46 -26.47 2.47
CA GLY A 29 -10.66 -25.87 1.15
C GLY A 29 -9.68 -24.74 0.82
N ASP A 30 -8.96 -24.20 1.80
CA ASP A 30 -7.94 -23.18 1.57
C ASP A 30 -6.63 -23.77 1.03
N ALA A 31 -5.89 -22.96 0.27
CA ALA A 31 -4.62 -23.33 -0.32
C ALA A 31 -3.42 -22.86 0.53
N LEU A 32 -2.30 -23.55 0.39
CA LEU A 32 -0.99 -23.17 0.93
C LEU A 32 -0.01 -22.94 -0.22
N GLU A 33 0.95 -22.04 -0.02
CA GLU A 33 2.02 -21.85 -0.98
C GLU A 33 3.20 -22.76 -0.66
N LEU A 34 3.65 -23.52 -1.67
CA LEU A 34 4.88 -24.30 -1.63
C LEU A 34 6.02 -23.49 -2.25
N THR A 35 7.06 -23.23 -1.47
CA THR A 35 8.26 -22.50 -1.89
C THR A 35 9.50 -23.39 -1.79
N GLU A 36 10.63 -22.96 -2.35
CA GLU A 36 11.93 -23.66 -2.19
C GLU A 36 12.35 -23.82 -0.72
N ARG A 37 11.81 -22.97 0.19
CA ARG A 37 12.10 -22.98 1.63
C ARG A 37 11.04 -23.70 2.46
N GLY A 38 9.94 -24.17 1.86
CA GLY A 38 8.87 -24.92 2.54
C GLY A 38 7.46 -24.39 2.28
N LEU A 39 6.52 -24.78 3.14
CA LEU A 39 5.11 -24.38 3.10
C LEU A 39 4.88 -23.12 3.92
N ARG A 40 4.12 -22.18 3.37
CA ARG A 40 3.68 -20.96 4.07
C ARG A 40 2.20 -20.70 3.79
N PRO A 41 1.48 -19.99 4.69
CA PRO A 41 0.15 -19.51 4.34
C PRO A 41 0.25 -18.60 3.10
N PRO A 42 -0.78 -18.55 2.26
CA PRO A 42 -0.85 -17.55 1.20
C PRO A 42 -0.63 -16.19 1.85
N ALA A 43 0.11 -15.30 1.17
CA ALA A 43 0.31 -13.96 1.68
C ALA A 43 -1.08 -13.38 1.99
N ARG A 44 -1.37 -13.08 3.28
CA ARG A 44 -2.59 -12.34 3.63
C ARG A 44 -2.58 -11.08 2.79
N GLY A 45 -3.48 -11.00 1.82
CA GLY A 45 -3.49 -10.05 0.70
C GLY A 45 -2.71 -8.78 0.99
N GLY A 46 -1.44 -8.78 0.58
CA GLY A 46 -0.62 -7.59 0.57
C GLY A 46 -0.58 -7.13 -0.87
N PHE A 47 -1.01 -5.90 -1.11
CA PHE A 47 -0.88 -5.27 -2.42
C PHE A 47 0.57 -5.38 -2.90
N SER A 48 0.77 -5.80 -4.14
CA SER A 48 2.01 -5.61 -4.89
C SER A 48 2.40 -4.14 -4.92
N HIS A 49 3.66 -3.83 -5.26
CA HIS A 49 4.08 -2.43 -5.39
C HIS A 49 3.21 -1.63 -6.38
N GLN A 50 2.74 -2.29 -7.44
CA GLN A 50 1.84 -1.70 -8.42
C GLN A 50 0.44 -1.46 -7.86
N GLU A 51 -0.12 -2.42 -7.13
CA GLU A 51 -1.44 -2.25 -6.49
C GLU A 51 -1.40 -1.20 -5.37
N LEU A 52 -0.31 -1.14 -4.60
CA LEU A 52 -0.10 -0.08 -3.60
C LEU A 52 0.00 1.29 -4.25
N ASP A 53 0.69 1.40 -5.39
CA ASP A 53 0.76 2.65 -6.12
C ASP A 53 -0.62 3.05 -6.67
N GLU A 54 -1.36 2.11 -7.26
CA GLU A 54 -2.69 2.37 -7.80
C GLU A 54 -3.67 2.80 -6.69
N LEU A 55 -3.60 2.19 -5.50
CA LEU A 55 -4.35 2.63 -4.33
C LEU A 55 -3.97 4.07 -3.91
N ARG A 56 -2.68 4.41 -3.87
CA ARG A 56 -2.26 5.79 -3.56
C ARG A 56 -2.72 6.77 -4.63
N ARG A 57 -2.72 6.35 -5.89
CA ARG A 57 -3.23 7.12 -7.03
C ARG A 57 -4.75 7.32 -6.93
N SER A 58 -5.52 6.31 -6.54
CA SER A 58 -6.97 6.43 -6.35
C SER A 58 -7.31 7.41 -5.22
N ILE A 59 -6.55 7.37 -4.12
CA ILE A 59 -6.62 8.37 -3.05
C ILE A 59 -6.29 9.77 -3.57
N ALA A 60 -5.22 9.91 -4.36
CA ALA A 60 -4.83 11.19 -4.94
C ALA A 60 -5.91 11.76 -5.88
N VAL A 61 -6.52 10.91 -6.73
CA VAL A 61 -7.65 11.29 -7.59
C VAL A 61 -8.85 11.75 -6.75
N ALA A 62 -9.16 11.03 -5.67
CA ALA A 62 -10.25 11.38 -4.77
C ALA A 62 -10.02 12.71 -4.03
N ILE A 63 -8.75 13.08 -3.79
CA ILE A 63 -8.35 14.37 -3.22
C ILE A 63 -8.50 15.48 -4.27
N ILE A 64 -7.93 15.33 -5.46
CA ILE A 64 -7.95 16.36 -6.52
C ILE A 64 -9.39 16.71 -6.92
N ARG A 65 -10.32 15.76 -6.85
CA ARG A 65 -11.74 16.00 -7.14
C ARG A 65 -12.46 16.87 -6.11
N ARG A 66 -11.91 17.04 -4.90
CA ARG A 66 -12.61 17.67 -3.75
C ARG A 66 -11.90 18.89 -3.19
N PHE A 67 -10.59 18.95 -3.34
CA PHE A 67 -9.76 20.00 -2.75
C PHE A 67 -9.09 20.81 -3.84
N THR A 68 -8.96 22.10 -3.60
CA THR A 68 -8.23 23.01 -4.48
C THR A 68 -6.72 22.72 -4.42
N PRO A 69 -5.95 23.04 -5.49
CA PRO A 69 -4.49 22.93 -5.45
C PRO A 69 -3.87 23.63 -4.25
N ARG A 70 -4.40 24.81 -3.88
CA ARG A 70 -3.95 25.57 -2.71
C ARG A 70 -4.10 24.79 -1.41
N GLU A 71 -5.23 24.12 -1.18
CA GLU A 71 -5.47 23.30 0.01
C GLU A 71 -4.55 22.07 0.04
N ILE A 72 -4.34 21.44 -1.12
CA ILE A 72 -3.44 20.30 -1.27
C ILE A 72 -2.01 20.71 -0.93
N ARG A 73 -1.50 21.80 -1.50
CA ARG A 73 -0.17 22.36 -1.20
C ARG A 73 -0.01 22.65 0.28
N ALA A 74 -1.02 23.28 0.90
CA ALA A 74 -1.01 23.57 2.32
C ALA A 74 -0.89 22.29 3.17
N GLN A 75 -1.65 21.24 2.83
CA GLN A 75 -1.55 19.95 3.50
C GLN A 75 -0.17 19.30 3.35
N ILE A 76 0.35 19.28 2.12
CA ILE A 76 1.67 18.70 1.82
C ILE A 76 2.73 19.39 2.67
N LEU A 77 2.80 20.71 2.64
CA LEU A 77 3.78 21.49 3.40
C LEU A 77 3.62 21.29 4.91
N ALA A 78 2.39 21.19 5.42
CA ALA A 78 2.14 20.91 6.83
C ALA A 78 2.63 19.52 7.25
N ASN A 79 2.36 18.50 6.44
CA ASN A 79 2.82 17.13 6.67
C ASN A 79 4.35 17.03 6.61
N LEU A 80 4.98 17.63 5.60
CA LEU A 80 6.44 17.66 5.45
C LEU A 80 7.12 18.35 6.64
N ARG A 81 6.60 19.52 7.09
CA ARG A 81 7.10 20.20 8.29
C ARG A 81 6.96 19.34 9.54
N ARG A 82 5.88 18.57 9.68
CA ARG A 82 5.69 17.65 10.81
C ARG A 82 6.68 16.49 10.76
N TRP A 83 6.85 15.83 9.62
CA TRP A 83 7.77 14.70 9.46
C TRP A 83 9.24 15.10 9.63
N LYS A 84 9.62 16.29 9.13
CA LYS A 84 10.96 16.87 9.35
C LYS A 84 11.28 17.00 10.85
N ARG A 85 10.33 17.49 11.64
CA ARG A 85 10.48 17.60 13.11
C ARG A 85 10.57 16.24 13.81
N GLN A 86 10.06 15.18 13.20
CA GLN A 86 10.14 13.80 13.71
C GLN A 86 11.43 13.09 13.28
N GLY A 87 12.33 13.78 12.57
CA GLY A 87 13.62 13.22 12.12
C GLY A 87 13.51 12.34 10.87
N VAL A 88 12.34 12.29 10.22
CA VAL A 88 12.15 11.54 8.98
C VAL A 88 12.30 12.49 7.80
N TRP A 89 13.41 12.38 7.07
CA TRP A 89 13.69 13.24 5.91
C TRP A 89 14.49 12.50 4.83
N GLY A 90 14.11 12.66 3.57
CA GLY A 90 14.76 12.04 2.42
C GLY A 90 14.54 12.84 1.13
N ALA A 91 15.23 12.44 0.05
CA ALA A 91 15.23 13.18 -1.22
C ALA A 91 13.83 13.43 -1.79
N ALA A 92 12.95 12.42 -1.74
CA ALA A 92 11.56 12.56 -2.22
C ALA A 92 10.76 13.64 -1.47
N TYR A 93 11.09 13.93 -0.21
CA TYR A 93 10.40 14.97 0.56
C TYR A 93 10.86 16.37 0.18
N GLU A 94 12.12 16.53 -0.23
CA GLU A 94 12.61 17.80 -0.79
C GLU A 94 11.92 18.07 -2.14
N GLU A 95 11.83 17.06 -3.00
CA GLU A 95 11.10 17.18 -4.27
C GLU A 95 9.63 17.55 -4.06
N TRP A 96 8.94 16.88 -3.13
CA TRP A 96 7.56 17.24 -2.79
C TRP A 96 7.43 18.65 -2.20
N ARG A 97 8.42 19.11 -1.44
CA ARG A 97 8.45 20.48 -0.90
C ARG A 97 8.55 21.49 -2.04
N ASP A 98 9.43 21.23 -3.00
CA ASP A 98 9.68 22.12 -4.13
C ASP A 98 8.45 22.19 -5.04
N ILE A 99 7.87 21.02 -5.39
CA ILE A 99 6.60 20.93 -6.13
C ILE A 99 5.49 21.70 -5.41
N ALA A 100 5.32 21.51 -4.09
CA ALA A 100 4.25 22.15 -3.34
C ALA A 100 4.46 23.65 -3.11
N ALA A 101 5.71 24.13 -3.10
CA ALA A 101 6.06 25.54 -2.97
C ALA A 101 5.94 26.31 -4.30
N GLY A 102 5.99 25.60 -5.44
CA GLY A 102 5.74 26.19 -6.76
C GLY A 102 4.30 26.63 -6.98
N GLU A 103 4.08 27.35 -8.08
CA GLU A 103 2.76 27.82 -8.53
C GLU A 103 2.18 26.97 -9.67
N ASP A 104 2.94 26.00 -10.19
CA ASP A 104 2.51 25.12 -11.28
C ASP A 104 1.61 24.00 -10.76
N ASP A 105 0.30 24.13 -10.97
CA ASP A 105 -0.68 23.12 -10.60
C ASP A 105 -0.61 21.86 -11.48
N GLY A 106 -0.09 21.98 -12.70
CA GLY A 106 0.18 20.85 -13.58
C GLY A 106 1.24 19.92 -12.99
N GLU A 107 2.37 20.48 -12.57
CA GLU A 107 3.46 19.72 -11.92
C GLU A 107 2.97 19.01 -10.65
N LEU A 108 2.13 19.68 -9.85
CA LEU A 108 1.51 19.07 -8.66
C LEU A 108 0.63 17.87 -9.04
N PHE A 109 -0.23 18.02 -10.05
CA PHE A 109 -1.11 16.94 -10.46
C PHE A 109 -0.36 15.79 -11.13
N GLU A 110 0.66 16.07 -11.95
CA GLU A 110 1.52 15.03 -12.53
C GLU A 110 2.21 14.20 -11.44
N ALA A 111 2.76 14.84 -10.41
CA ALA A 111 3.34 14.12 -9.27
C ALA A 111 2.30 13.27 -8.51
N MET A 112 1.06 13.75 -8.39
CA MET A 112 0.00 13.07 -7.66
C MET A 112 -0.66 11.92 -8.43
N ILE A 113 -0.88 12.04 -9.74
CA ILE A 113 -1.69 11.09 -10.52
C ILE A 113 -1.03 10.59 -11.80
N GLY A 114 0.16 11.08 -12.14
CA GLY A 114 0.96 10.65 -13.28
C GLY A 114 1.30 9.15 -13.22
N ARG A 115 1.58 8.55 -14.37
CA ARG A 115 1.84 7.11 -14.50
C ARG A 115 3.28 6.77 -14.86
N ASP A 116 4.12 7.79 -15.00
CA ASP A 116 5.55 7.60 -15.20
C ASP A 116 6.26 7.15 -13.91
N GLU A 117 7.51 6.71 -14.06
CA GLU A 117 8.34 6.23 -12.97
C GLU A 117 8.58 7.29 -11.89
N GLN A 118 8.65 8.57 -12.28
CA GLN A 118 8.88 9.67 -11.35
C GLN A 118 7.69 9.86 -10.42
N ALA A 119 6.46 9.90 -10.96
CA ALA A 119 5.23 10.01 -10.21
C ALA A 119 4.99 8.79 -9.31
N ILE A 120 5.25 7.58 -9.81
CA ILE A 120 5.16 6.33 -9.03
C ILE A 120 6.13 6.38 -7.83
N ARG A 121 7.38 6.77 -8.06
CA ARG A 121 8.39 6.91 -7.01
C ARG A 121 7.99 7.96 -5.98
N LEU A 122 7.54 9.14 -6.42
CA LEU A 122 7.10 10.22 -5.53
C LEU A 122 5.91 9.80 -4.66
N ARG A 123 4.93 9.06 -5.22
CA ARG A 123 3.78 8.55 -4.48
C ARG A 123 4.12 7.55 -3.39
N GLN A 124 5.26 6.86 -3.43
CA GLN A 124 5.70 6.03 -2.29
C GLN A 124 5.81 6.84 -0.99
N SER A 125 6.08 8.14 -1.15
CA SER A 125 6.18 9.13 -0.11
C SER A 125 5.05 10.15 -0.28
N ALA A 126 3.79 9.79 -0.03
CA ALA A 126 2.62 10.65 -0.32
C ALA A 126 2.31 11.67 0.81
N PRO A 127 2.83 12.92 0.79
CA PRO A 127 2.56 13.92 1.82
C PRO A 127 1.17 14.55 1.73
N PHE A 128 0.37 14.22 0.71
CA PHE A 128 -1.00 14.72 0.55
C PHE A 128 -2.05 13.92 1.35
N VAL A 129 -1.63 12.91 2.13
CA VAL A 129 -2.53 12.15 3.00
C VAL A 129 -3.12 13.02 4.13
N GLY A 130 -4.31 12.64 4.60
CA GLY A 130 -5.00 13.30 5.71
C GLY A 130 -6.04 14.36 5.32
N LEU A 131 -6.20 14.64 4.02
CA LEU A 131 -7.30 15.46 3.52
C LEU A 131 -8.64 14.71 3.48
N LEU A 132 -8.61 13.42 3.10
CA LEU A 132 -9.78 12.57 3.16
C LEU A 132 -10.06 12.10 4.59
N SER A 133 -11.34 11.90 4.89
CA SER A 133 -11.75 11.26 6.15
C SER A 133 -11.27 9.82 6.23
N LYS A 134 -11.18 9.28 7.46
CA LYS A 134 -10.80 7.87 7.68
C LYS A 134 -11.77 6.90 7.01
N GLU A 135 -13.06 7.23 6.98
CA GLU A 135 -14.11 6.42 6.34
C GLU A 135 -13.93 6.35 4.83
N GLU A 136 -13.59 7.47 4.19
CA GLU A 136 -13.34 7.49 2.74
C GLU A 136 -12.08 6.73 2.35
N VAL A 137 -11.00 6.89 3.13
CA VAL A 137 -9.78 6.11 2.92
C VAL A 137 -10.07 4.63 3.10
N ARG A 138 -10.84 4.24 4.13
CA ARG A 138 -11.25 2.86 4.34
C ARG A 138 -12.03 2.30 3.16
N ARG A 139 -13.03 3.03 2.65
CA ARG A 139 -13.80 2.62 1.47
C ARG A 139 -12.89 2.39 0.25
N LEU A 140 -11.96 3.30 -0.03
CA LEU A 140 -11.00 3.14 -1.14
C LEU A 140 -10.06 1.93 -0.96
N ASN A 141 -9.70 1.59 0.29
CA ASN A 141 -8.92 0.38 0.56
C ASN A 141 -9.74 -0.90 0.33
N GLU A 142 -11.01 -0.90 0.74
CA GLU A 142 -11.94 -2.03 0.53
C GLU A 142 -12.22 -2.24 -0.97
N GLU A 143 -12.42 -1.16 -1.73
CA GLU A 143 -12.60 -1.20 -3.20
C GLU A 143 -11.35 -1.73 -3.93
N ALA A 144 -10.15 -1.47 -3.43
CA ALA A 144 -8.91 -1.95 -4.04
C ALA A 144 -8.61 -3.41 -3.69
N ALA A 145 -9.12 -3.89 -2.55
CA ALA A 145 -8.86 -5.25 -2.05
C ALA A 145 -9.88 -6.30 -2.55
N GLY A 146 -10.97 -5.87 -3.18
CA GLY A 146 -11.99 -6.72 -3.79
C GLY A 146 -11.81 -6.88 -5.30
#